data_AF-A0A2C5Y3E3-F1
#
_entry.id   AF-A0A2C5Y3E3-F1
#
_cell.length_a   1.000
_cell.length_b   1.000
_cell.length_c   1.000
_cell.angle_alpha   90.00
_cell.angle_beta   90.00
_cell.angle_gamma   90.00
#
_symmetry.space_group_name_H-M   'P 1'
#
loop_
_entity.id
_entity.type
_entity.pdbx_description
1 polymer ?
#
loop_
_entity_poly.entity_id
_entity_poly.type
_entity_poly.pdbx_seq_one_letter_code
_entity_poly.pdbx_strand_id
1 'polypeptide(L)'
;MTSTIGRTLHGATKDELAAVEGIGALETLCKVIGSADHVANTLIEWSDEEFFAQLWQELQARNAQGTSQDGSTGILHQEGIQGRVPNGAGRDSKDSGIFDETAAAYIGRRKAAEKLLVGALADSHTKAFRAYMAHVQWTTIGDAAIMDDASQMSITPELDEPLRTLKSNFEFLSKALSAASLRRVWREALDKLQDILWNGVLLRQTFTTLGAAQFAHDGAAIFSLIEHYIPGASAALNALRQGLQLVSLPAEPTNGISLKEASDRAFASNQEARGMLQDLGLGALTPMNARHILERRIENSENVGW
;
A
#
# COMPACT_ATOMS: atom_id res chain seq x y z
N MET A 1 6.83 16.79 -13.08
CA MET A 1 7.04 16.33 -11.70
C MET A 1 7.79 15.01 -11.77
N THR A 2 9.06 15.05 -11.38
CA THR A 2 10.05 13.99 -11.58
C THR A 2 9.94 12.94 -10.47
N SER A 3 9.82 11.67 -10.87
CA SER A 3 9.86 10.50 -9.98
C SER A 3 11.11 10.54 -9.07
N THR A 4 10.98 10.09 -7.84
CA THR A 4 12.08 9.96 -6.86
C THR A 4 13.26 9.14 -7.39
N ILE A 5 13.03 8.25 -8.37
CA ILE A 5 14.07 7.49 -9.08
C ILE A 5 14.81 8.36 -10.11
N GLY A 6 14.14 9.34 -10.70
CA GLY A 6 14.74 10.27 -11.67
C GLY A 6 15.73 11.26 -11.07
N ARG A 7 15.69 11.51 -9.75
CA ARG A 7 16.67 12.39 -9.07
C ARG A 7 18.02 11.72 -8.80
N THR A 8 18.06 10.39 -8.74
CA THR A 8 19.29 9.62 -8.49
C THR A 8 20.07 9.25 -9.75
N LEU A 9 19.48 9.41 -10.94
CA LEU A 9 20.13 9.20 -12.23
C LEU A 9 20.68 10.52 -12.77
N HIS A 10 21.76 11.04 -12.17
CA HIS A 10 22.55 12.10 -12.81
C HIS A 10 23.17 11.53 -14.10
N GLY A 11 22.65 11.94 -15.26
CA GLY A 11 23.21 11.61 -16.59
C GLY A 11 22.42 10.61 -17.44
N ALA A 12 21.23 10.15 -17.02
CA ALA A 12 20.40 9.27 -17.85
C ALA A 12 19.82 10.02 -19.07
N THR A 13 19.89 9.37 -20.23
CA THR A 13 19.31 9.87 -21.48
C THR A 13 17.78 9.92 -21.40
N LYS A 14 17.14 10.74 -22.24
CA LYS A 14 15.67 10.82 -22.32
C LYS A 14 15.03 9.45 -22.60
N ASP A 15 15.71 8.62 -23.38
CA ASP A 15 15.26 7.27 -23.74
C ASP A 15 15.40 6.29 -22.57
N GLU A 16 16.45 6.39 -21.77
CA GLU A 16 16.60 5.60 -20.53
C GLU A 16 15.59 6.01 -19.46
N LEU A 17 15.29 7.31 -19.34
CA LEU A 17 14.25 7.80 -18.44
C LEU A 17 12.84 7.37 -18.88
N ALA A 18 12.60 7.29 -20.20
CA ALA A 18 11.36 6.76 -20.76
C ALA A 18 11.26 5.23 -20.60
N ALA A 19 12.37 4.50 -20.76
CA ALA A 19 12.42 3.04 -20.55
C ALA A 19 12.16 2.63 -19.09
N VAL A 20 12.43 3.52 -18.14
CA VAL A 20 12.17 3.33 -16.71
C VAL A 20 10.77 3.85 -16.33
N GLU A 21 10.00 4.47 -17.23
CA GLU A 21 8.64 4.90 -16.91
C GLU A 21 7.63 3.72 -16.98
N GLY A 22 6.66 3.71 -16.07
CA GLY A 22 5.63 2.66 -16.02
C GLY A 22 6.20 1.32 -15.52
N ILE A 23 5.95 0.24 -16.28
CA ILE A 23 6.29 -1.14 -15.88
C ILE A 23 7.82 -1.35 -15.82
N GLY A 24 8.62 -0.61 -16.59
CA GLY A 24 10.09 -0.75 -16.60
C GLY A 24 10.74 -0.46 -15.23
N ALA A 25 10.27 0.56 -14.52
CA ALA A 25 10.68 0.82 -13.13
C ALA A 25 10.29 -0.32 -12.20
N LEU A 26 9.09 -0.88 -12.34
CA LEU A 26 8.62 -2.00 -11.53
C LEU A 26 9.51 -3.22 -11.76
N GLU A 27 9.90 -3.49 -13.01
CA GLU A 27 10.76 -4.61 -13.37
C GLU A 27 12.14 -4.51 -12.74
N THR A 28 12.77 -3.33 -12.80
CA THR A 28 14.09 -3.12 -12.19
C THR A 28 14.03 -3.33 -10.68
N LEU A 29 12.99 -2.83 -10.02
CA LEU A 29 12.80 -3.03 -8.58
C LEU A 29 12.53 -4.51 -8.24
N CYS A 30 11.74 -5.23 -9.05
CA CYS A 30 11.51 -6.66 -8.84
C CYS A 30 12.80 -7.48 -8.98
N LYS A 31 13.67 -7.15 -9.93
CA LYS A 31 15.00 -7.78 -10.07
C LYS A 31 15.87 -7.55 -8.84
N VAL A 32 15.87 -6.33 -8.29
CA VAL A 32 16.60 -6.00 -7.05
C VAL A 32 16.03 -6.77 -5.86
N ILE A 33 14.70 -6.83 -5.72
CA ILE A 33 14.02 -7.58 -4.66
C ILE A 33 14.41 -9.05 -4.74
N GLY A 34 14.25 -9.68 -5.90
CA GLY A 34 14.52 -11.11 -6.09
C GLY A 34 15.99 -11.47 -5.90
N SER A 35 16.92 -10.68 -6.46
CA SER A 35 18.35 -10.93 -6.29
C SER A 35 18.83 -10.72 -4.85
N ALA A 36 18.34 -9.67 -4.16
CA ALA A 36 18.69 -9.45 -2.77
C ALA A 36 18.12 -10.51 -1.83
N ASP A 37 16.90 -10.98 -2.09
CA ASP A 37 16.28 -12.07 -1.34
C ASP A 37 17.05 -13.39 -1.55
N HIS A 38 17.41 -13.70 -2.79
CA HIS A 38 18.20 -14.89 -3.12
C HIS A 38 19.55 -14.89 -2.40
N VAL A 39 20.33 -13.81 -2.49
CA VAL A 39 21.63 -13.70 -1.82
C VAL A 39 21.47 -13.79 -0.30
N ALA A 40 20.47 -13.13 0.28
CA ALA A 40 20.22 -13.21 1.72
C ALA A 40 19.93 -14.65 2.18
N ASN A 41 19.04 -15.36 1.48
CA ASN A 41 18.69 -16.74 1.83
C ASN A 41 19.90 -17.67 1.67
N THR A 42 20.67 -17.55 0.59
CA THR A 42 21.89 -18.35 0.40
C THR A 42 22.93 -18.10 1.48
N LEU A 43 23.11 -16.85 1.93
CA LEU A 43 24.03 -16.52 3.01
C LEU A 43 23.58 -17.10 4.37
N ILE A 44 22.26 -17.11 4.62
CA ILE A 44 21.68 -17.74 5.81
C ILE A 44 21.89 -19.26 5.76
N GLU A 45 21.57 -19.90 4.63
CA GLU A 45 21.78 -21.34 4.44
C GLU A 45 23.24 -21.74 4.61
N TRP A 46 24.17 -20.98 4.01
CA TRP A 46 25.61 -21.21 4.18
C TRP A 46 26.09 -20.99 5.60
N SER A 47 25.46 -20.08 6.36
CA SER A 47 25.81 -19.87 7.76
C SER A 47 25.52 -21.08 8.63
N ASP A 48 24.52 -21.88 8.26
CA ASP A 48 24.13 -23.10 8.96
C ASP A 48 24.91 -24.35 8.50
N GLU A 49 25.69 -24.25 7.41
CA GLU A 49 26.53 -25.36 6.94
C GLU A 49 27.68 -25.62 7.91
N GLU A 50 27.93 -26.92 8.17
CA GLU A 50 28.92 -27.39 9.16
C GLU A 50 30.31 -26.76 8.95
N PHE A 51 30.75 -26.64 7.70
CA PHE A 51 32.03 -26.02 7.36
C PHE A 51 32.13 -24.56 7.85
N PHE A 52 31.13 -23.73 7.56
CA PHE A 52 31.15 -22.31 7.91
C PHE A 52 30.88 -22.09 9.39
N ALA A 53 30.03 -22.91 10.00
CA ALA A 53 29.79 -22.88 11.44
C ALA A 53 31.06 -23.20 12.24
N GLN A 54 31.79 -24.26 11.84
CA GLN A 54 33.08 -24.62 12.45
C GLN A 54 34.13 -23.52 12.22
N LEU A 55 34.25 -23.01 11.00
CA LEU A 55 35.16 -21.91 10.67
C LEU A 55 34.91 -20.67 11.56
N TRP A 56 33.64 -20.34 11.79
CA TRP A 56 33.27 -19.22 12.64
C TRP A 56 33.64 -19.45 14.11
N GLN A 57 33.39 -20.66 14.63
CA GLN A 57 33.81 -21.03 15.99
C GLN A 57 35.34 -20.93 16.16
N GLU A 58 36.11 -21.42 15.18
CA GLU A 58 37.57 -21.30 15.20
C GLU A 58 38.03 -19.83 15.18
N LEU A 59 37.41 -18.99 14.35
CA LEU A 59 37.75 -17.57 14.22
C LEU A 59 37.48 -16.82 15.54
N GLN A 60 36.34 -17.10 16.18
CA GLN A 60 35.99 -16.55 17.49
C GLN A 60 36.94 -17.04 18.59
N ALA A 61 37.32 -18.32 18.59
CA ALA A 61 38.28 -18.88 19.55
C ALA A 61 39.67 -18.23 19.42
N ARG A 62 40.16 -17.99 18.20
CA ARG A 62 41.43 -17.28 17.96
C ARG A 62 41.38 -15.83 18.41
N ASN A 63 40.29 -15.11 18.13
CA ASN A 63 40.10 -13.73 18.60
C ASN A 63 40.09 -13.62 20.13
N ALA A 64 39.44 -14.58 20.82
CA ALA A 64 39.41 -14.63 22.28
C ALA A 64 40.79 -14.94 22.90
N GLN A 65 41.61 -15.77 22.23
CA GLN A 65 42.97 -16.07 22.66
C GLN A 65 43.93 -14.89 22.43
N GLY A 66 43.82 -14.19 21.30
CA GLY A 66 44.63 -13.00 20.99
C GLY A 66 44.39 -11.82 21.94
N THR A 67 43.15 -11.63 22.41
CA THR A 67 42.82 -10.60 23.42
C THR A 67 43.31 -10.94 24.82
N SER A 68 43.59 -12.21 25.12
CA SER A 68 44.09 -12.64 26.43
C SER A 68 45.62 -12.53 26.55
N GLN A 69 46.32 -12.30 25.43
CA GLN A 69 47.79 -12.36 25.35
C GLN A 69 48.43 -11.00 24.99
N ASP A 70 47.68 -9.90 24.96
CA ASP A 70 48.21 -8.56 24.68
C ASP A 70 48.51 -7.77 25.96
N GLY A 71 49.35 -8.40 26.80
CA GLY A 71 49.98 -7.81 27.99
C GLY A 71 51.51 -7.72 27.87
N SER A 72 52.10 -7.92 26.68
CA SER A 72 53.49 -7.57 26.40
C SER A 72 53.91 -7.89 24.97
N THR A 73 54.48 -6.85 24.33
CA THR A 73 55.55 -6.88 23.33
C THR A 73 55.22 -7.33 21.90
N GLY A 74 55.48 -6.42 20.95
CA GLY A 74 56.24 -6.76 19.75
C GLY A 74 55.51 -6.60 18.41
N ILE A 75 55.58 -5.38 17.87
CA ILE A 75 55.74 -5.00 16.46
C ILE A 75 55.84 -6.20 15.47
N LEU A 76 54.88 -6.29 14.53
CA LEU A 76 54.94 -6.76 13.12
C LEU A 76 53.75 -7.67 12.73
N HIS A 77 53.05 -7.29 11.65
CA HIS A 77 51.94 -7.99 10.94
C HIS A 77 50.54 -7.84 11.60
N GLN A 78 49.47 -7.37 10.94
CA GLN A 78 49.11 -7.28 9.53
C GLN A 78 47.98 -6.23 9.37
N GLU A 79 48.29 -5.06 8.81
CA GLU A 79 47.36 -3.93 8.53
C GLU A 79 46.25 -4.23 7.49
N GLY A 80 45.97 -5.50 7.18
CA GLY A 80 45.14 -5.87 6.02
C GLY A 80 43.73 -6.41 6.31
N ILE A 81 43.39 -6.76 7.56
CA ILE A 81 42.19 -7.59 7.83
C ILE A 81 41.28 -7.02 8.94
N GLN A 82 41.72 -6.01 9.69
CA GLN A 82 40.90 -5.40 10.76
C GLN A 82 39.70 -4.60 10.24
N GLY A 83 39.60 -4.31 8.93
CA GLY A 83 38.50 -3.54 8.35
C GLY A 83 37.28 -4.34 7.88
N ARG A 84 37.25 -5.67 8.08
CA ARG A 84 36.19 -6.55 7.51
C ARG A 84 35.58 -7.57 8.48
N VAL A 85 36.03 -7.60 9.74
CA VAL A 85 35.33 -8.36 10.76
C VAL A 85 34.22 -7.47 11.32
N PRO A 86 32.95 -7.89 11.30
CA PRO A 86 31.84 -7.14 11.86
C PRO A 86 32.17 -6.61 13.25
N ASN A 87 31.97 -5.32 13.50
CA ASN A 87 32.14 -4.72 14.84
C ASN A 87 31.04 -5.16 15.84
N GLY A 88 30.33 -6.27 15.54
CA GLY A 88 29.34 -6.91 16.39
C GLY A 88 29.91 -7.76 17.51
N ALA A 89 31.23 -7.75 17.74
CA ALA A 89 31.90 -8.42 18.87
C ALA A 89 31.62 -7.75 20.24
N GLY A 90 30.42 -7.18 20.42
CA GLY A 90 29.83 -6.98 21.73
C GLY A 90 29.47 -8.34 22.32
N ARG A 91 29.73 -8.50 23.61
CA ARG A 91 29.70 -9.72 24.44
C ARG A 91 28.44 -10.61 24.37
N ASP A 92 27.42 -10.22 23.60
CA ASP A 92 26.14 -10.92 23.41
C ASP A 92 26.03 -11.69 22.07
N SER A 93 27.05 -11.61 21.20
CA SER A 93 27.09 -12.26 19.88
C SER A 93 27.59 -13.72 19.93
N LYS A 94 27.00 -14.57 20.79
CA LYS A 94 27.34 -16.01 20.84
C LYS A 94 26.54 -16.86 19.85
N ASP A 95 25.51 -16.29 19.24
CA ASP A 95 24.55 -16.99 18.39
C ASP A 95 24.49 -16.42 16.96
N SER A 96 25.41 -15.50 16.62
CA SER A 96 25.48 -14.90 15.28
C SER A 96 26.44 -15.68 14.40
N GLY A 97 26.03 -16.01 13.19
CA GLY A 97 26.84 -16.68 12.18
C GLY A 97 27.73 -15.73 11.37
N ILE A 98 28.71 -16.28 10.65
CA ILE A 98 29.74 -15.52 9.91
C ILE A 98 29.16 -14.59 8.84
N PHE A 99 27.98 -14.92 8.29
CA PHE A 99 27.35 -14.15 7.22
C PHE A 99 26.21 -13.24 7.69
N ASP A 100 25.87 -13.21 8.98
CA ASP A 100 24.67 -12.54 9.48
C ASP A 100 24.59 -11.06 9.14
N GLU A 101 25.69 -10.32 9.31
CA GLU A 101 25.72 -8.88 8.98
C GLU A 101 25.47 -8.65 7.48
N THR A 102 26.07 -9.50 6.64
CA THR A 102 25.92 -9.39 5.18
C THR A 102 24.51 -9.80 4.76
N ALA A 103 23.98 -10.89 5.30
CA ALA A 103 22.59 -11.31 5.08
C ALA A 103 21.61 -10.22 5.52
N ALA A 104 21.82 -9.61 6.69
CA ALA A 104 21.02 -8.49 7.19
C ALA A 104 21.08 -7.27 6.24
N ALA A 105 22.24 -6.96 5.67
CA ALA A 105 22.37 -5.89 4.69
C ALA A 105 21.56 -6.16 3.41
N TYR A 106 21.57 -7.39 2.90
CA TYR A 106 20.75 -7.77 1.74
C TYR A 106 19.25 -7.80 2.04
N ILE A 107 18.84 -8.26 3.23
CA ILE A 107 17.45 -8.13 3.71
C ILE A 107 17.04 -6.65 3.78
N GLY A 108 17.94 -5.78 4.26
CA GLY A 108 17.74 -4.33 4.28
C GLY A 108 17.52 -3.76 2.88
N ARG A 109 18.36 -4.15 1.89
CA ARG A 109 18.20 -3.77 0.49
C ARG A 109 16.89 -4.24 -0.11
N ARG A 110 16.49 -5.49 0.16
CA ARG A 110 15.19 -6.04 -0.27
C ARG A 110 14.03 -5.20 0.26
N LYS A 111 14.01 -4.89 1.56
CA LYS A 111 12.97 -4.06 2.20
C LYS A 111 12.94 -2.65 1.62
N ALA A 112 14.10 -2.04 1.38
CA ALA A 112 14.18 -0.73 0.76
C ALA A 112 13.63 -0.73 -0.67
N ALA A 113 13.93 -1.77 -1.46
CA ALA A 113 13.39 -1.93 -2.81
C ALA A 113 11.87 -2.18 -2.81
N GLU A 114 11.35 -2.99 -1.88
CA GLU A 114 9.90 -3.16 -1.68
C GLU A 114 9.21 -1.80 -1.40
N LYS A 115 9.79 -0.96 -0.55
CA LYS A 115 9.25 0.39 -0.25
C LYS A 115 9.27 1.31 -1.48
N LEU A 116 10.34 1.27 -2.27
CA LEU A 116 10.40 2.03 -3.53
C LEU A 116 9.35 1.54 -4.54
N LEU A 117 9.09 0.23 -4.57
CA LEU A 117 8.07 -0.36 -5.42
C LEU A 117 6.67 0.09 -5.03
N VAL A 118 6.37 0.14 -3.73
CA VAL A 118 5.11 0.73 -3.21
C VAL A 118 4.97 2.19 -3.65
N GLY A 119 6.04 2.98 -3.54
CA GLY A 119 6.04 4.38 -4.00
C GLY A 119 5.75 4.52 -5.50
N ALA A 120 6.40 3.69 -6.33
CA ALA A 120 6.18 3.69 -7.77
C ALA A 120 4.73 3.29 -8.15
N LEU A 121 4.14 2.33 -7.42
CA LEU A 121 2.73 1.97 -7.60
C LEU A 121 1.79 3.11 -7.21
N ALA A 122 2.03 3.77 -6.07
CA ALA A 122 1.23 4.91 -5.62
C ALA A 122 1.28 6.07 -6.63
N ASP A 123 2.46 6.37 -7.18
CA ASP A 123 2.63 7.38 -8.23
C ASP A 123 1.90 6.99 -9.52
N SER A 124 2.00 5.71 -9.93
CA SER A 124 1.31 5.17 -11.09
C SER A 124 -0.21 5.31 -10.94
N HIS A 125 -0.76 4.91 -9.79
CA HIS A 125 -2.19 5.03 -9.49
C HIS A 125 -2.64 6.50 -9.43
N THR A 126 -1.90 7.36 -8.74
CA THR A 126 -2.21 8.80 -8.68
C THR A 126 -2.29 9.43 -10.07
N LYS A 127 -1.37 9.08 -10.97
CA LYS A 127 -1.39 9.54 -12.36
C LYS A 127 -2.62 9.02 -13.10
N ALA A 128 -2.93 7.72 -12.98
CA ALA A 128 -4.05 7.09 -13.69
C ALA A 128 -5.40 7.63 -13.22
N PHE A 129 -5.59 7.80 -11.91
CA PHE A 129 -6.84 8.30 -11.30
C PHE A 129 -7.06 9.81 -11.48
N ARG A 130 -6.13 10.55 -12.10
CA ARG A 130 -6.23 12.01 -12.23
C ARG A 130 -7.52 12.44 -12.93
N ALA A 131 -7.87 11.79 -14.05
CA ALA A 131 -9.09 12.12 -14.79
C ALA A 131 -10.34 11.77 -13.99
N TYR A 132 -10.37 10.58 -13.39
CA TYR A 132 -11.46 10.13 -12.53
C TYR A 132 -11.73 11.08 -11.35
N MET A 133 -10.68 11.60 -10.71
CA MET A 133 -10.82 12.55 -9.60
C MET A 133 -11.27 13.95 -10.03
N ALA A 134 -11.02 14.35 -11.29
CA ALA A 134 -11.15 15.73 -11.73
C ALA A 134 -12.32 16.00 -12.69
N HIS A 135 -12.73 15.01 -13.49
CA HIS A 135 -13.65 15.22 -14.60
C HIS A 135 -15.03 14.58 -14.40
N VAL A 136 -15.14 13.57 -13.54
CA VAL A 136 -16.40 12.87 -13.28
C VAL A 136 -17.42 13.82 -12.63
N GLN A 137 -18.64 13.80 -13.16
CA GLN A 137 -19.74 14.64 -12.71
C GLN A 137 -20.61 13.91 -11.68
N TRP A 138 -20.33 14.15 -10.40
CA TRP A 138 -21.01 13.52 -9.26
C TRP A 138 -22.37 14.12 -8.90
N THR A 139 -22.73 15.25 -9.51
CA THR A 139 -23.97 15.99 -9.23
C THR A 139 -24.99 15.89 -10.37
N THR A 140 -24.88 14.87 -11.21
CA THR A 140 -25.86 14.64 -12.28
C THR A 140 -27.20 14.26 -11.67
N ILE A 141 -28.25 14.96 -12.08
CA ILE A 141 -29.63 14.70 -11.68
C ILE A 141 -30.23 13.78 -12.76
N GLY A 142 -30.58 12.55 -12.38
CA GLY A 142 -31.37 11.63 -13.18
C GLY A 142 -32.42 10.99 -12.28
N ASP A 143 -33.47 10.41 -12.88
CA ASP A 143 -34.50 9.68 -12.13
C ASP A 143 -33.93 8.36 -11.58
N ALA A 144 -33.10 8.46 -10.53
CA ALA A 144 -32.61 7.31 -9.77
C ALA A 144 -33.76 6.48 -9.17
N ALA A 145 -34.94 7.10 -9.01
CA ALA A 145 -36.17 6.43 -8.60
C ALA A 145 -36.73 5.43 -9.65
N ILE A 146 -36.18 5.40 -10.88
CA ILE A 146 -36.59 4.46 -11.95
C ILE A 146 -35.55 3.35 -12.17
N MET A 147 -34.32 3.50 -11.64
CA MET A 147 -33.31 2.45 -11.71
C MET A 147 -33.51 1.46 -10.56
N ASP A 148 -34.53 0.62 -10.68
CA ASP A 148 -34.81 -0.50 -9.76
C ASP A 148 -33.65 -1.53 -9.70
N ASP A 149 -32.72 -1.49 -10.66
CA ASP A 149 -31.63 -2.45 -10.76
C ASP A 149 -30.25 -1.78 -10.97
N ALA A 150 -29.40 -1.90 -9.94
CA ALA A 150 -28.00 -1.48 -9.96
C ALA A 150 -27.17 -2.19 -11.05
N SER A 151 -27.68 -3.29 -11.63
CA SER A 151 -27.05 -4.01 -12.74
C SER A 151 -27.05 -3.23 -14.07
N GLN A 152 -27.90 -2.20 -14.19
CA GLN A 152 -28.01 -1.38 -15.39
C GLN A 152 -26.99 -0.23 -15.43
N MET A 153 -26.27 0.01 -14.34
CA MET A 153 -25.23 1.04 -14.28
C MET A 153 -23.98 0.55 -15.01
N SER A 154 -23.45 1.38 -15.92
CA SER A 154 -22.13 1.15 -16.52
C SER A 154 -21.04 1.77 -15.64
N ILE A 155 -19.84 1.21 -15.70
CA ILE A 155 -18.66 1.82 -15.08
C ILE A 155 -18.39 3.20 -15.72
N THR A 156 -18.04 4.17 -14.90
CA THR A 156 -17.65 5.51 -15.34
C THR A 156 -16.46 5.44 -16.32
N PRO A 157 -16.51 6.07 -17.51
CA PRO A 157 -15.48 5.93 -18.53
C PRO A 157 -14.10 6.47 -18.07
N GLU A 158 -14.06 7.48 -17.20
CA GLU A 158 -12.82 7.98 -16.62
C GLU A 158 -12.11 6.94 -15.72
N LEU A 159 -12.79 5.84 -15.36
CA LEU A 159 -12.24 4.72 -14.58
C LEU A 159 -11.60 3.63 -15.46
N ASP A 160 -11.77 3.66 -16.78
CA ASP A 160 -11.20 2.67 -17.69
C ASP A 160 -9.67 2.61 -17.61
N GLU A 161 -9.01 3.77 -17.67
CA GLU A 161 -7.55 3.87 -17.59
C GLU A 161 -7.00 3.46 -16.21
N PRO A 162 -7.59 3.91 -15.08
CA PRO A 162 -7.28 3.37 -13.76
C PRO A 162 -7.38 1.85 -13.65
N LEU A 163 -8.47 1.24 -14.10
CA LEU A 163 -8.68 -0.21 -14.03
C LEU A 163 -7.67 -0.95 -14.90
N ARG A 164 -7.41 -0.45 -16.11
CA ARG A 164 -6.38 -1.00 -17.00
C ARG A 164 -4.98 -0.95 -16.37
N THR A 165 -4.63 0.19 -15.76
CA THR A 165 -3.34 0.37 -15.07
C THR A 165 -3.21 -0.58 -13.87
N LEU A 166 -4.24 -0.65 -13.02
CA LEU A 166 -4.28 -1.58 -11.88
C LEU A 166 -4.08 -3.02 -12.37
N LYS A 167 -4.86 -3.43 -13.37
CA LYS A 167 -4.78 -4.77 -13.97
C LYS A 167 -3.37 -5.09 -14.48
N SER A 168 -2.78 -4.22 -15.30
CA SER A 168 -1.43 -4.43 -15.83
C SER A 168 -0.37 -4.53 -14.72
N ASN A 169 -0.47 -3.70 -13.69
CA ASN A 169 0.45 -3.76 -12.54
C ASN A 169 0.28 -5.07 -11.76
N PHE A 170 -0.96 -5.54 -11.54
CA PHE A 170 -1.23 -6.83 -10.89
C PHE A 170 -0.70 -8.01 -11.72
N GLU A 171 -0.98 -8.05 -13.03
CA GLU A 171 -0.52 -9.11 -13.93
C GLU A 171 1.01 -9.19 -13.99
N PHE A 172 1.68 -8.05 -13.97
CA PHE A 172 3.13 -8.00 -13.95
C PHE A 172 3.69 -8.50 -12.62
N LEU A 173 3.25 -7.89 -11.50
CA LEU A 173 3.81 -8.18 -10.18
C LEU A 173 3.50 -9.60 -9.68
N SER A 174 2.33 -10.14 -10.02
CA SER A 174 1.97 -11.52 -9.67
C SER A 174 2.90 -12.56 -10.29
N LYS A 175 3.52 -12.25 -11.44
CA LYS A 175 4.52 -13.08 -12.09
C LYS A 175 5.95 -12.79 -11.60
N ALA A 176 6.23 -11.56 -11.21
CA ALA A 176 7.58 -11.09 -10.88
C ALA A 176 7.97 -11.27 -9.41
N LEU A 177 7.00 -11.34 -8.49
CA LEU A 177 7.24 -11.41 -7.05
C LEU A 177 6.80 -12.74 -6.45
N SER A 178 7.44 -13.16 -5.36
CA SER A 178 6.92 -14.24 -4.52
C SER A 178 5.56 -13.86 -3.91
N ALA A 179 4.72 -14.84 -3.60
CA ALA A 179 3.40 -14.60 -3.01
C ALA A 179 3.45 -13.76 -1.71
N ALA A 180 4.49 -13.95 -0.89
CA ALA A 180 4.67 -13.19 0.34
C ALA A 180 5.04 -11.72 0.07
N SER A 181 5.99 -11.46 -0.85
CA SER A 181 6.36 -10.09 -1.25
C SER A 181 5.21 -9.39 -1.96
N LEU A 182 4.49 -10.07 -2.85
CA LEU A 182 3.33 -9.54 -3.55
C LEU A 182 2.27 -9.03 -2.57
N ARG A 183 1.89 -9.84 -1.57
CA ARG A 183 0.88 -9.44 -0.57
C ARG A 183 1.33 -8.26 0.29
N ARG A 184 2.61 -8.18 0.66
CA ARG A 184 3.15 -7.05 1.44
C ARG A 184 3.10 -5.75 0.63
N VAL A 185 3.66 -5.78 -0.58
CA VAL A 185 3.71 -4.62 -1.48
C VAL A 185 2.30 -4.11 -1.79
N TRP A 186 1.38 -5.00 -2.15
CA TRP A 186 0.01 -4.58 -2.47
C TRP A 186 -0.78 -4.10 -1.26
N ARG A 187 -0.57 -4.65 -0.06
CA ARG A 187 -1.24 -4.12 1.14
C ARG A 187 -0.92 -2.64 1.35
N GLU A 188 0.35 -2.26 1.23
CA GLU A 188 0.77 -0.86 1.38
C GLU A 188 0.35 0.00 0.19
N ALA A 189 0.41 -0.52 -1.04
CA ALA A 189 -0.05 0.22 -2.21
C ALA A 189 -1.57 0.47 -2.21
N LEU A 190 -2.36 -0.50 -1.73
CA LEU A 190 -3.82 -0.37 -1.61
C LEU A 190 -4.22 0.60 -0.50
N ASP A 191 -3.44 0.71 0.59
CA ASP A 191 -3.63 1.77 1.58
C ASP A 191 -3.49 3.17 0.94
N LYS A 192 -2.48 3.35 0.07
CA LYS A 192 -2.31 4.60 -0.69
C LYS A 192 -3.44 4.82 -1.71
N LEU A 193 -3.94 3.76 -2.34
CA LEU A 193 -5.12 3.85 -3.21
C LEU A 193 -6.37 4.26 -2.42
N GLN A 194 -6.54 3.75 -1.20
CA GLN A 194 -7.61 4.18 -0.30
C GLN A 194 -7.53 5.68 -0.07
N ASP A 195 -6.35 6.20 0.28
CA ASP A 195 -6.12 7.62 0.51
C ASP A 195 -6.48 8.47 -0.71
N ILE A 196 -6.12 8.02 -1.92
CA ILE A 196 -6.43 8.69 -3.19
C ILE A 196 -7.94 8.81 -3.39
N LEU A 197 -8.69 7.73 -3.24
CA LEU A 197 -10.14 7.72 -3.47
C LEU A 197 -10.89 8.43 -2.34
N TRP A 198 -10.45 8.23 -1.11
CA TRP A 198 -11.04 8.85 0.08
C TRP A 198 -10.90 10.38 0.04
N ASN A 199 -9.69 10.90 -0.15
CA ASN A 199 -9.45 12.34 -0.14
C ASN A 199 -9.67 13.00 -1.50
N GLY A 200 -9.48 12.28 -2.59
CA GLY A 200 -9.59 12.80 -3.95
C GLY A 200 -11.02 12.81 -4.50
N VAL A 201 -11.87 11.90 -4.01
CA VAL A 201 -13.27 11.76 -4.46
C VAL A 201 -14.22 11.87 -3.28
N LEU A 202 -14.21 10.93 -2.35
CA LEU A 202 -15.24 10.82 -1.30
C LEU A 202 -15.40 12.09 -0.49
N LEU A 203 -14.32 12.62 0.11
CA LEU A 203 -14.40 13.82 0.96
C LEU A 203 -14.32 15.14 0.19
N ARG A 204 -13.93 15.10 -1.08
CA ARG A 204 -13.68 16.30 -1.90
C ARG A 204 -14.87 16.70 -2.75
N GLN A 205 -15.62 15.72 -3.25
CA GLN A 205 -16.72 15.94 -4.18
C GLN A 205 -18.06 15.99 -3.45
N THR A 206 -19.06 16.55 -4.11
CA THR A 206 -20.46 16.51 -3.65
C THR A 206 -21.26 15.58 -4.54
N PHE A 207 -22.21 14.85 -3.96
CA PHE A 207 -22.93 13.77 -4.63
C PHE A 207 -24.45 13.99 -4.59
N THR A 208 -25.11 13.78 -5.73
CA THR A 208 -26.53 13.42 -5.77
C THR A 208 -26.72 11.97 -5.32
N THR A 209 -27.96 11.54 -5.05
CA THR A 209 -28.29 10.11 -4.89
C THR A 209 -27.70 9.25 -6.01
N LEU A 210 -27.88 9.66 -7.27
CA LEU A 210 -27.34 8.94 -8.44
C LEU A 210 -25.81 8.93 -8.46
N GLY A 211 -25.17 10.07 -8.18
CA GLY A 211 -23.71 10.17 -8.14
C GLY A 211 -23.10 9.31 -7.04
N ALA A 212 -23.72 9.25 -5.86
CA ALA A 212 -23.30 8.39 -4.76
C ALA A 212 -23.46 6.89 -5.15
N ALA A 213 -24.56 6.52 -5.80
CA ALA A 213 -24.76 5.16 -6.31
C ALA A 213 -23.69 4.81 -7.37
N GLN A 214 -23.38 5.72 -8.29
CA GLN A 214 -22.34 5.52 -9.30
C GLN A 214 -20.96 5.33 -8.66
N PHE A 215 -20.63 6.12 -7.64
CA PHE A 215 -19.34 5.97 -6.96
C PHE A 215 -19.23 4.62 -6.23
N ALA A 216 -20.31 4.16 -5.60
CA ALA A 216 -20.36 2.83 -5.00
C ALA A 216 -20.22 1.71 -6.05
N HIS A 217 -20.87 1.85 -7.21
CA HIS A 217 -20.77 0.89 -8.33
C HIS A 217 -19.33 0.82 -8.87
N ASP A 218 -18.71 1.96 -9.15
CA ASP A 218 -17.32 2.07 -9.57
C ASP A 218 -16.36 1.47 -8.52
N GLY A 219 -16.59 1.75 -7.23
CA GLY A 219 -15.82 1.16 -6.13
C GLY A 219 -15.92 -0.37 -6.10
N ALA A 220 -17.10 -0.93 -6.36
CA ALA A 220 -17.31 -2.37 -6.46
C ALA A 220 -16.51 -3.01 -7.60
N ALA A 221 -16.37 -2.32 -8.75
CA ALA A 221 -15.52 -2.77 -9.85
C ALA A 221 -14.04 -2.81 -9.45
N ILE A 222 -13.54 -1.77 -8.74
CA ILE A 222 -12.17 -1.74 -8.21
C ILE A 222 -11.95 -2.88 -7.21
N PHE A 223 -12.88 -3.09 -6.28
CA PHE A 223 -12.77 -4.18 -5.29
C PHE A 223 -12.75 -5.55 -5.96
N SER A 224 -13.61 -5.77 -6.95
CA SER A 224 -13.70 -7.04 -7.68
C SER A 224 -12.41 -7.33 -8.46
N LEU A 225 -11.81 -6.30 -9.07
CA LEU A 225 -10.51 -6.43 -9.73
C LEU A 225 -9.41 -6.84 -8.75
N ILE A 226 -9.37 -6.23 -7.56
CA ILE A 226 -8.37 -6.55 -6.53
C ILE A 226 -8.54 -7.99 -6.01
N GLU A 227 -9.77 -8.38 -5.69
CA GLU A 227 -10.09 -9.72 -5.19
C GLU A 227 -9.76 -10.82 -6.21
N HIS A 228 -9.88 -10.53 -7.51
CA HIS A 228 -9.50 -11.46 -8.57
C HIS A 228 -8.01 -11.83 -8.53
N TYR A 229 -7.12 -10.87 -8.26
CA TYR A 229 -5.68 -11.12 -8.23
C TYR A 229 -5.18 -11.56 -6.85
N ILE A 230 -5.71 -10.99 -5.78
CA ILE A 230 -5.29 -11.31 -4.41
C ILE A 230 -6.54 -11.41 -3.52
N PRO A 231 -7.06 -12.64 -3.28
CA PRO A 231 -8.21 -12.84 -2.41
C PRO A 231 -7.98 -12.27 -1.00
N GLY A 232 -8.96 -11.51 -0.51
CA GLY A 232 -8.96 -10.79 0.76
C GLY A 232 -8.18 -9.47 0.76
N ALA A 233 -7.54 -9.08 -0.35
CA ALA A 233 -6.76 -7.84 -0.39
C ALA A 233 -7.63 -6.58 -0.40
N SER A 234 -8.89 -6.65 -0.86
CA SER A 234 -9.79 -5.49 -0.82
C SER A 234 -10.14 -5.05 0.61
N ALA A 235 -9.83 -5.87 1.63
CA ALA A 235 -9.91 -5.48 3.03
C ALA A 235 -9.03 -4.26 3.38
N ALA A 236 -7.96 -3.99 2.61
CA ALA A 236 -7.17 -2.78 2.74
C ALA A 236 -7.97 -1.49 2.40
N LEU A 237 -9.08 -1.63 1.67
CA LEU A 237 -9.99 -0.54 1.28
C LEU A 237 -11.27 -0.51 2.14
N ASN A 238 -11.25 -1.13 3.33
CA ASN A 238 -12.46 -1.30 4.15
C ASN A 238 -13.06 0.03 4.61
N ALA A 239 -12.24 1.02 4.96
CA ALA A 239 -12.77 2.34 5.35
C ALA A 239 -13.48 3.00 4.17
N LEU A 240 -12.88 2.94 2.97
CA LEU A 240 -13.52 3.43 1.75
C LEU A 240 -14.82 2.69 1.45
N ARG A 241 -14.83 1.35 1.52
CA ARG A 241 -16.05 0.54 1.30
C ARG A 241 -17.19 0.99 2.21
N GLN A 242 -16.90 1.20 3.49
CA GLN A 242 -17.88 1.69 4.46
C GLN A 242 -18.30 3.13 4.20
N GLY A 243 -17.37 3.99 3.76
CA GLY A 243 -17.69 5.35 3.32
C GLY A 243 -18.60 5.39 2.10
N LEU A 244 -18.39 4.49 1.13
CA LEU A 244 -19.27 4.31 -0.03
C LEU A 244 -20.67 3.87 0.41
N GLN A 245 -20.77 2.90 1.33
CA GLN A 245 -22.07 2.49 1.88
C GLN A 245 -22.80 3.65 2.56
N LEU A 246 -22.09 4.48 3.35
CA LEU A 246 -22.69 5.59 4.06
C LEU A 246 -23.13 6.72 3.12
N VAL A 247 -22.32 7.08 2.12
CA VAL A 247 -22.68 8.14 1.16
C VAL A 247 -23.82 7.70 0.26
N SER A 248 -23.99 6.40 0.00
CA SER A 248 -25.03 5.86 -0.88
C SER A 248 -26.34 5.51 -0.16
N LEU A 249 -26.54 5.93 1.10
CA LEU A 249 -27.81 5.72 1.79
C LEU A 249 -28.98 6.37 1.01
N PRO A 250 -30.15 5.69 0.95
CA PRO A 250 -31.30 6.21 0.23
C PRO A 250 -31.91 7.42 0.95
N ALA A 251 -32.46 8.38 0.20
CA ALA A 251 -33.13 9.54 0.79
C ALA A 251 -34.38 9.12 1.59
N GLU A 252 -35.17 8.23 1.03
CA GLU A 252 -36.36 7.63 1.67
C GLU A 252 -36.07 6.23 2.22
N PRO A 253 -36.62 5.86 3.38
CA PRO A 253 -36.39 4.55 3.98
C PRO A 253 -37.10 3.45 3.18
N THR A 254 -36.32 2.66 2.43
CA THR A 254 -36.82 1.48 1.70
C THR A 254 -36.69 0.22 2.54
N ASN A 255 -35.54 0.02 3.21
CA ASN A 255 -35.28 -1.01 4.22
C ASN A 255 -34.04 -0.60 5.03
N GLY A 256 -34.21 -0.10 6.26
CA GLY A 256 -33.12 0.35 7.12
C GLY A 256 -33.07 1.87 7.31
N ILE A 257 -31.92 2.38 7.77
CA ILE A 257 -31.71 3.78 8.12
C ILE A 257 -31.65 4.62 6.83
N SER A 258 -32.47 5.67 6.75
CA SER A 258 -32.43 6.63 5.63
C SER A 258 -31.27 7.61 5.76
N LEU A 259 -30.94 8.30 4.67
CA LEU A 259 -29.94 9.38 4.69
C LEU A 259 -30.27 10.44 5.74
N LYS A 260 -31.55 10.83 5.83
CA LYS A 260 -32.04 11.80 6.80
C LYS A 260 -31.81 11.34 8.23
N GLU A 261 -32.25 10.12 8.54
CA GLU A 261 -32.08 9.55 9.88
C GLU A 261 -30.60 9.40 10.24
N ALA A 262 -29.76 8.96 9.30
CA ALA A 262 -28.33 8.87 9.50
C ALA A 262 -27.69 10.24 9.78
N SER A 263 -28.12 11.27 9.05
CA SER A 263 -27.69 12.66 9.26
C SER A 263 -28.09 13.15 10.66
N ASP A 264 -29.38 13.06 11.01
CA ASP A 264 -29.90 13.52 12.30
C ASP A 264 -29.14 12.86 13.47
N ARG A 265 -28.95 11.54 13.44
CA ARG A 265 -28.20 10.78 14.47
C ARG A 265 -26.71 11.14 14.49
N ALA A 266 -26.10 11.36 13.33
CA ALA A 266 -24.68 11.74 13.25
C ALA A 266 -24.41 13.10 13.89
N PHE A 267 -25.30 14.06 13.69
CA PHE A 267 -25.16 15.43 14.20
C PHE A 267 -25.73 15.66 15.60
N ALA A 268 -26.60 14.77 16.11
CA ALA A 268 -27.15 14.88 17.46
C ALA A 268 -26.09 14.75 18.56
N SER A 269 -25.28 13.68 18.54
CA SER A 269 -24.18 13.50 19.51
C SER A 269 -23.14 12.49 19.04
N ASN A 270 -21.98 12.44 19.71
CA ASN A 270 -20.98 11.39 19.44
C ASN A 270 -21.47 9.98 19.83
N GLN A 271 -22.38 9.86 20.79
CA GLN A 271 -22.94 8.57 21.19
C GLN A 271 -23.92 8.04 20.14
N GLU A 272 -24.81 8.90 19.66
CA GLU A 272 -25.76 8.55 18.60
C GLU A 272 -25.06 8.21 17.29
N ALA A 273 -24.05 9.00 16.91
CA ALA A 273 -23.23 8.72 15.73
C ALA A 273 -22.54 7.34 15.81
N ARG A 274 -22.01 6.96 16.98
CA ARG A 274 -21.42 5.62 17.17
C ARG A 274 -22.47 4.51 17.08
N GLY A 275 -23.65 4.73 17.67
CA GLY A 275 -24.76 3.79 17.57
C GLY A 275 -25.20 3.58 16.11
N MET A 276 -25.34 4.66 15.35
CA MET A 276 -25.69 4.60 13.93
C MET A 276 -24.66 3.82 13.11
N LEU A 277 -23.36 4.08 13.33
CA LEU A 277 -22.30 3.33 12.65
C LEU A 277 -22.33 1.84 13.04
N GLN A 278 -22.63 1.52 14.30
CA GLN A 278 -22.76 0.13 14.75
C GLN A 278 -23.95 -0.57 14.09
N ASP A 279 -25.12 0.09 14.03
CA ASP A 279 -26.34 -0.44 13.40
C ASP A 279 -26.12 -0.74 11.91
N LEU A 280 -25.31 0.08 11.23
CA LEU A 280 -24.94 -0.10 9.81
C LEU A 280 -23.73 -1.02 9.59
N GLY A 281 -23.08 -1.53 10.65
CA GLY A 281 -21.88 -2.36 10.55
C GLY A 281 -20.60 -1.61 10.12
N LEU A 282 -20.58 -0.29 10.26
CA LEU A 282 -19.52 0.61 9.77
C LEU A 282 -18.40 0.81 10.82
N GLY A 283 -17.78 -0.30 11.25
CA GLY A 283 -16.78 -0.30 12.33
C GLY A 283 -15.42 0.34 12.02
N ALA A 284 -15.11 0.64 10.76
CA ALA A 284 -13.89 1.34 10.35
C ALA A 284 -14.04 2.87 10.34
N LEU A 285 -15.28 3.38 10.45
CA LEU A 285 -15.55 4.81 10.44
C LEU A 285 -15.59 5.39 11.87
N THR A 286 -15.13 6.63 12.00
CA THR A 286 -15.31 7.42 13.21
C THR A 286 -16.54 8.32 13.08
N PRO A 287 -17.13 8.81 14.19
CA PRO A 287 -18.20 9.81 14.13
C PRO A 287 -17.84 11.05 13.31
N MET A 288 -16.57 11.48 13.34
CA MET A 288 -16.09 12.62 12.56
C MET A 288 -16.08 12.30 11.06
N ASN A 289 -15.57 11.13 10.66
CA ASN A 289 -15.60 10.69 9.27
C ASN A 289 -17.04 10.60 8.76
N ALA A 290 -17.94 10.07 9.58
CA ALA A 290 -19.35 9.91 9.21
C ALA A 290 -20.01 11.25 8.87
N ARG A 291 -19.82 12.27 9.72
CA ARG A 291 -20.33 13.63 9.47
C ARG A 291 -19.76 14.20 8.18
N HIS A 292 -18.45 14.14 8.00
CA HIS A 292 -17.80 14.65 6.79
C HIS A 292 -18.28 13.96 5.52
N ILE A 293 -18.56 12.65 5.57
CA ILE A 293 -19.14 11.90 4.44
C ILE A 293 -20.58 12.34 4.18
N LEU A 294 -21.41 12.42 5.22
CA LEU A 294 -22.82 12.79 5.09
C LEU A 294 -22.99 14.22 4.56
N GLU A 295 -22.09 15.14 4.92
CA GLU A 295 -22.02 16.51 4.36
C GLU A 295 -21.70 16.54 2.86
N ARG A 296 -21.27 15.43 2.25
CA ARG A 296 -21.03 15.37 0.80
C ARG A 296 -22.29 15.14 0.00
N ARG A 297 -23.39 14.73 0.65
CA ARG A 297 -24.69 14.58 -0.02
C ARG A 297 -25.37 15.92 -0.15
N ILE A 298 -25.78 16.26 -1.37
CA ILE A 298 -26.43 17.56 -1.64
C ILE A 298 -27.75 17.70 -0.88
N GLU A 299 -28.43 16.59 -0.61
CA GLU A 299 -29.69 16.53 0.13
C GLU A 299 -29.52 16.93 1.60
N ASN A 300 -28.29 16.84 2.13
CA ASN A 300 -27.95 17.28 3.49
C ASN A 300 -27.45 18.74 3.53
N SER A 301 -27.30 19.41 2.40
CA SER A 301 -26.86 20.81 2.37
C SER A 301 -28.02 21.75 2.75
N GLU A 302 -27.73 22.81 3.53
CA GLU A 302 -28.72 23.72 4.16
C GLU A 302 -29.75 24.37 3.21
N ASN A 303 -29.64 24.19 1.90
CA ASN A 303 -30.50 24.79 0.88
C ASN A 303 -31.51 23.83 0.23
N VAL A 304 -31.53 22.54 0.60
CA VAL A 304 -32.50 21.57 0.06
C VAL A 304 -33.36 21.10 1.22
N GLY A 305 -34.58 21.65 1.33
CA GLY A 305 -35.58 21.13 2.26
C GLY A 305 -35.93 19.69 1.89
N TRP A 306 -35.90 18.81 2.89
CA TRP A 306 -36.40 17.43 2.78
C TRP A 306 -37.84 17.39 2.28
#